data_AF-A0A960L2R7-F1
#
_entry.id   AF-A0A960L2R7-F1
#
_cell.length_a   1.000
_cell.length_b   1.000
_cell.length_c   1.000
_cell.angle_alpha   90.00
_cell.angle_beta   90.00
_cell.angle_gamma   90.00
#
_symmetry.space_group_name_H-M   'P 1'
#
loop_
_entity.id
_entity.type
_entity.pdbx_description
1 polymer ?
#
loop_
_entity_poly.entity_id
_entity_poly.type
_entity_poly.pdbx_seq_one_letter_code
_entity_poly.pdbx_strand_id
1 'polypeptide(L)'
;SPVANNPEFSLEGTTEDLNFGILALSRLTSGKVFAATHANTKTFAGLKGAEVHQFEGPHPAGLVGTHISRLDPINRGDVVWTVHARDLVLISRFLRTGKVHTERTVAITGPGASKTHYVKSQMGAQVASLVDDCLGAGEQRLISGNVLTGSKVSSQGFLGFYDDVITIVPEGTERHFLGWMSPGINVPSFTRTVLSSFIPGKKFAMTSNLNGGVRAIIQSGMWEQVVAIDVCPEFLIKAAITQNIEEMEKLGIYEVDPEDFALCSYVCPSKTEVTSIIQQGLDLMEKEG
;
A
#
# COMPACT_ATOMS: atom_id res chain seq x y z
N SER A 1 6.09 1.14 0.45
CA SER A 1 5.26 1.41 1.64
C SER A 1 6.13 1.27 2.89
N PRO A 2 5.88 1.99 4.00
CA PRO A 2 6.61 1.79 5.25
C PRO A 2 6.50 0.34 5.71
N VAL A 3 7.60 -0.21 6.21
CA VAL A 3 7.62 -1.55 6.83
C VAL A 3 7.13 -2.66 5.86
N ALA A 4 7.38 -2.52 4.55
CA ALA A 4 6.98 -3.49 3.55
C ALA A 4 7.97 -4.66 3.41
N ASN A 5 7.50 -5.76 2.78
CA ASN A 5 8.37 -6.82 2.29
C ASN A 5 9.31 -6.26 1.21
N ASN A 6 10.62 -6.53 1.32
CA ASN A 6 11.60 -6.12 0.31
C ASN A 6 11.58 -7.09 -0.89
N PRO A 7 11.13 -6.66 -2.09
CA PRO A 7 11.08 -7.53 -3.26
C PRO A 7 12.47 -8.02 -3.70
N GLU A 8 13.53 -7.25 -3.48
CA GLU A 8 14.89 -7.66 -3.85
C GLU A 8 15.33 -8.91 -3.10
N PHE A 9 15.02 -8.97 -1.80
CA PHE A 9 15.29 -10.11 -0.94
C PHE A 9 14.35 -11.28 -1.25
N SER A 10 13.04 -11.02 -1.33
CA SER A 10 12.03 -12.07 -1.52
C SER A 10 12.09 -12.74 -2.89
N LEU A 11 12.67 -12.08 -3.89
CA LEU A 11 12.77 -12.58 -5.27
C LEU A 11 14.20 -12.90 -5.69
N GLU A 12 15.15 -12.94 -4.75
CA GLU A 12 16.53 -13.31 -5.04
C GLU A 12 16.59 -14.67 -5.75
N GLY A 13 17.39 -14.75 -6.83
CA GLY A 13 17.56 -15.99 -7.61
C GLY A 13 16.38 -16.36 -8.53
N THR A 14 15.34 -15.52 -8.65
CA THR A 14 14.15 -15.81 -9.49
C THR A 14 14.21 -15.20 -10.89
N THR A 15 15.35 -14.64 -11.31
CA THR A 15 15.50 -13.90 -12.58
C THR A 15 15.09 -14.71 -13.82
N GLU A 16 15.32 -16.03 -13.83
CA GLU A 16 14.85 -16.89 -14.93
C GLU A 16 13.33 -17.02 -14.96
N ASP A 17 12.71 -17.21 -13.80
CA ASP A 17 11.24 -17.28 -13.68
C ASP A 17 10.61 -15.94 -14.10
N LEU A 18 11.19 -14.81 -13.69
CA LEU A 18 10.74 -13.48 -14.08
C LEU A 18 10.84 -13.26 -15.60
N ASN A 19 11.97 -13.63 -16.22
CA ASN A 19 12.15 -13.50 -17.67
C ASN A 19 11.16 -14.37 -18.46
N PHE A 20 10.93 -15.61 -18.03
CA PHE A 20 9.92 -16.47 -18.67
C PHE A 20 8.51 -15.91 -18.47
N GLY A 21 8.20 -15.37 -17.28
CA GLY A 21 6.93 -14.71 -16.99
C GLY A 21 6.69 -13.50 -17.89
N ILE A 22 7.68 -12.62 -18.06
CA ILE A 22 7.61 -11.46 -18.96
C ILE A 22 7.38 -11.90 -20.41
N LEU A 23 8.06 -12.96 -20.87
CA LEU A 23 7.83 -13.53 -22.21
C LEU A 23 6.40 -14.07 -22.36
N ALA A 24 5.82 -14.64 -21.31
CA ALA A 24 4.43 -15.06 -21.33
C ALA A 24 3.49 -13.85 -21.41
N LEU A 25 3.71 -12.81 -20.61
CA LEU A 25 2.93 -11.56 -20.66
C LEU A 25 3.00 -10.91 -22.05
N SER A 26 4.18 -10.87 -22.69
CA SER A 26 4.34 -10.30 -24.02
C SER A 26 3.59 -11.04 -25.13
N ARG A 27 3.05 -12.24 -24.85
CA ARG A 27 2.17 -12.98 -25.76
C ARG A 27 0.69 -12.78 -25.44
N LEU A 28 0.38 -12.28 -24.25
CA LEU A 28 -0.98 -12.01 -23.78
C LEU A 28 -1.44 -10.58 -24.06
N THR A 29 -0.49 -9.66 -24.31
CA THR A 29 -0.77 -8.28 -24.70
C THR A 29 -0.22 -7.97 -26.09
N SER A 30 -0.93 -7.14 -26.85
CA SER A 30 -0.41 -6.49 -28.05
C SER A 30 0.40 -5.23 -27.73
N GLY A 31 0.31 -4.74 -26.48
CA GLY A 31 1.01 -3.56 -26.00
C GLY A 31 2.40 -3.88 -25.42
N LYS A 32 2.89 -2.95 -24.59
CA LYS A 32 4.18 -3.06 -23.92
C LYS A 32 4.05 -3.78 -22.57
N VAL A 33 5.13 -4.38 -22.13
CA VAL A 33 5.27 -4.86 -20.75
C VAL A 33 6.23 -3.92 -20.03
N PHE A 34 5.75 -3.24 -18.98
CA PHE A 34 6.56 -2.37 -18.15
C PHE A 34 6.99 -3.10 -16.87
N ALA A 35 8.25 -2.97 -16.50
CA ALA A 35 8.79 -3.48 -15.24
C ALA A 35 9.23 -2.29 -14.37
N ALA A 36 8.39 -1.91 -13.41
CA ALA A 36 8.70 -0.86 -12.45
C ALA A 36 9.54 -1.42 -11.29
N THR A 37 10.68 -0.80 -11.02
CA THR A 37 11.65 -1.24 -10.00
C THR A 37 12.14 -0.07 -9.17
N HIS A 38 12.64 -0.34 -7.97
CA HIS A 38 13.36 0.68 -7.22
C HIS A 38 14.71 0.98 -7.89
N ALA A 39 15.22 2.20 -7.78
CA ALA A 39 16.57 2.52 -8.24
C ALA A 39 17.62 1.59 -7.60
N ASN A 40 18.66 1.23 -8.35
CA ASN A 40 19.79 0.41 -7.90
C ASN A 40 19.47 -1.04 -7.46
N THR A 41 18.32 -1.59 -7.83
CA THR A 41 17.97 -2.99 -7.50
C THR A 41 18.69 -3.98 -8.41
N LYS A 42 19.38 -4.99 -7.86
CA LYS A 42 20.14 -5.98 -8.66
C LYS A 42 19.31 -7.16 -9.13
N THR A 43 18.33 -7.60 -8.34
CA THR A 43 17.49 -8.78 -8.67
C THR A 43 16.76 -8.64 -10.01
N PHE A 44 16.50 -7.41 -10.43
CA PHE A 44 15.84 -7.08 -11.70
C PHE A 44 16.81 -6.62 -12.80
N ALA A 45 18.12 -6.66 -12.56
CA ALA A 45 19.12 -6.41 -13.59
C ALA A 45 19.11 -7.59 -14.58
N GLY A 46 18.83 -7.30 -15.86
CA GLY A 46 18.79 -8.34 -16.91
C GLY A 46 17.41 -8.92 -17.19
N LEU A 47 16.33 -8.25 -16.79
CA LEU A 47 15.00 -8.51 -17.34
C LEU A 47 15.01 -8.26 -18.86
N LYS A 48 14.41 -9.16 -19.63
CA LYS A 48 14.34 -9.14 -21.09
C LYS A 48 12.89 -9.07 -21.53
N GLY A 49 12.62 -8.29 -22.58
CA GLY A 49 11.27 -8.19 -23.17
C GLY A 49 10.32 -7.25 -22.42
N ALA A 50 10.76 -6.61 -21.34
CA ALA A 50 10.05 -5.52 -20.67
C ALA A 50 10.84 -4.22 -20.73
N GLU A 51 10.14 -3.10 -20.77
CA GLU A 51 10.72 -1.76 -20.56
C GLU A 51 10.91 -1.56 -19.05
N VAL A 52 12.16 -1.51 -18.58
CA VAL A 52 12.48 -1.38 -17.17
C VAL A 52 12.51 0.09 -16.80
N HIS A 53 11.64 0.49 -15.87
CA HIS A 53 11.57 1.86 -15.34
C HIS A 53 11.95 1.86 -13.86
N GLN A 54 12.88 2.74 -13.50
CA GLN A 54 13.34 2.88 -12.13
C GLN A 54 12.67 4.07 -11.45
N PHE A 55 12.18 3.85 -10.24
CA PHE A 55 11.55 4.86 -9.40
C PHE A 55 12.35 5.02 -8.11
N GLU A 56 12.46 6.25 -7.65
CA GLU A 56 13.13 6.63 -6.41
C GLU A 56 12.32 7.73 -5.72
N GLY A 57 12.40 7.77 -4.40
CA GLY A 57 11.74 8.78 -3.58
C GLY A 57 10.96 8.18 -2.41
N PRO A 58 10.37 9.04 -1.56
CA PRO A 58 9.50 8.58 -0.50
C PRO A 58 8.24 7.94 -1.07
N HIS A 59 7.52 7.18 -0.24
CA HIS A 59 6.19 6.70 -0.61
C HIS A 59 5.25 7.91 -0.87
N PRO A 60 4.46 7.90 -1.96
CA PRO A 60 4.23 6.80 -2.90
C PRO A 60 5.12 6.87 -4.15
N ALA A 61 6.14 6.00 -4.20
CA ALA A 61 7.01 5.79 -5.38
C ALA A 61 6.92 4.36 -5.95
N GLY A 62 6.20 3.48 -5.26
CA GLY A 62 6.07 2.05 -5.59
C GLY A 62 4.63 1.57 -5.71
N LEU A 63 3.67 2.50 -5.80
CA LEU A 63 2.26 2.18 -6.02
C LEU A 63 1.99 1.99 -7.51
N VAL A 64 1.03 1.14 -7.80
CA VAL A 64 0.69 0.78 -9.18
C VAL A 64 0.08 1.98 -9.91
N GLY A 65 -0.85 2.70 -9.27
CA GLY A 65 -1.44 3.92 -9.83
C GLY A 65 -0.40 4.99 -10.16
N THR A 66 0.55 5.21 -9.24
CA THR A 66 1.70 6.12 -9.47
C THR A 66 2.55 5.72 -10.68
N HIS A 67 2.76 4.42 -10.91
CA HIS A 67 3.53 3.94 -12.06
C HIS A 67 2.76 4.09 -13.36
N ILE A 68 1.49 3.69 -13.38
CA ILE A 68 0.61 3.83 -14.54
C ILE A 68 0.53 5.30 -14.97
N SER A 69 0.29 6.21 -14.03
CA SER A 69 0.17 7.66 -14.30
C SER A 69 1.43 8.30 -14.90
N ARG A 70 2.59 7.62 -14.89
CA ARG A 70 3.86 8.13 -15.42
C ARG A 70 4.29 7.43 -16.69
N LEU A 71 3.88 6.18 -16.87
CA LEU A 71 4.32 5.31 -17.96
C LEU A 71 3.28 5.22 -19.07
N ASP A 72 2.02 5.01 -18.70
CA ASP A 72 0.91 4.80 -19.62
C ASP A 72 -0.42 5.23 -18.94
N PRO A 73 -0.66 6.54 -18.76
CA PRO A 73 -1.86 7.05 -18.10
C PRO A 73 -3.13 6.59 -18.82
N ILE A 74 -4.14 6.18 -18.06
CA ILE A 74 -5.35 5.56 -18.60
C ILE A 74 -6.53 6.53 -18.65
N ASN A 75 -7.38 6.40 -19.66
CA ASN A 75 -8.64 7.12 -19.74
C ASN A 75 -9.82 6.15 -19.77
N ARG A 76 -11.04 6.71 -19.80
CA ARG A 76 -12.27 5.92 -19.95
C ARG A 76 -12.17 4.99 -21.17
N GLY A 77 -12.33 3.69 -20.93
CA GLY A 77 -12.30 2.64 -21.95
C GLY A 77 -10.93 1.98 -22.13
N ASP A 78 -9.87 2.54 -21.56
CA ASP A 78 -8.56 1.89 -21.52
C ASP A 78 -8.53 0.80 -20.44
N VAL A 79 -7.75 -0.25 -20.71
CA VAL A 79 -7.55 -1.36 -19.76
C VAL A 79 -6.07 -1.65 -19.64
N VAL A 80 -5.54 -1.48 -18.43
CA VAL A 80 -4.17 -1.86 -18.07
C VAL A 80 -4.23 -3.03 -17.10
N TRP A 81 -3.39 -4.03 -17.34
CA TRP A 81 -3.22 -5.16 -16.42
C TRP A 81 -1.97 -4.99 -15.60
N THR A 82 -2.07 -5.37 -14.33
CA THR A 82 -0.99 -5.22 -13.36
C THR A 82 -0.76 -6.56 -12.68
N VAL A 83 0.50 -6.88 -12.41
CA VAL A 83 0.88 -8.12 -11.74
C VAL A 83 2.12 -7.87 -10.89
N HIS A 84 2.08 -8.30 -9.63
CA HIS A 84 3.27 -8.22 -8.79
C HIS A 84 4.34 -9.19 -9.29
N ALA A 85 5.61 -8.79 -9.20
CA ALA A 85 6.74 -9.62 -9.64
C ALA A 85 6.77 -11.00 -8.95
N ARG A 86 6.35 -11.10 -7.68
CA ARG A 86 6.26 -12.38 -6.96
C ARG A 86 5.18 -13.31 -7.54
N ASP A 87 4.05 -12.76 -7.98
CA ASP A 87 2.95 -13.54 -8.53
C ASP A 87 3.29 -13.95 -9.97
N LEU A 88 4.05 -13.12 -10.69
CA LEU A 88 4.63 -13.46 -11.99
C LEU A 88 5.58 -14.67 -11.91
N VAL A 89 6.38 -14.80 -10.84
CA VAL A 89 7.21 -15.98 -10.60
C VAL A 89 6.35 -17.25 -10.47
N LEU A 90 5.21 -17.17 -9.78
CA LEU A 90 4.32 -18.32 -9.61
C LEU A 90 3.62 -18.70 -10.92
N ILE A 91 3.13 -17.72 -11.67
CA ILE A 91 2.58 -17.92 -13.02
C ILE A 91 3.62 -18.58 -13.93
N SER A 92 4.86 -18.07 -13.92
CA SER A 92 5.97 -18.61 -14.70
C SER A 92 6.25 -20.08 -14.38
N ARG A 93 6.35 -20.43 -13.10
CA ARG A 93 6.57 -21.82 -12.67
C ARG A 93 5.41 -22.74 -13.06
N PHE A 94 4.18 -22.27 -12.93
CA PHE A 94 3.01 -23.01 -13.39
C PHE A 94 3.07 -23.29 -14.89
N LEU A 95 3.35 -22.27 -15.71
CA LEU A 95 3.45 -22.43 -17.17
C LEU A 95 4.60 -23.37 -17.59
N ARG A 96 5.72 -23.37 -16.84
CA ARG A 96 6.87 -24.24 -17.11
C ARG A 96 6.66 -25.70 -16.70
N THR A 97 5.91 -25.93 -15.62
CA THR A 97 5.86 -27.25 -14.97
C THR A 97 4.48 -27.92 -15.00
N GLY A 98 3.42 -27.16 -15.28
CA GLY A 98 2.03 -27.59 -15.15
C GLY A 98 1.55 -27.75 -13.70
N LYS A 99 2.35 -27.33 -12.70
CA LYS A 99 2.05 -27.49 -11.27
C LYS A 99 1.83 -26.14 -10.60
N VAL A 100 0.79 -26.05 -9.78
CA VAL A 100 0.49 -24.84 -9.00
C VAL A 100 1.49 -24.75 -7.85
N HIS A 101 2.19 -23.63 -7.76
CA HIS A 101 3.07 -23.29 -6.65
C HIS A 101 2.42 -22.21 -5.79
N THR A 102 2.39 -22.43 -4.48
CA THR A 102 1.75 -21.52 -3.51
C THR A 102 2.71 -21.01 -2.43
N GLU A 103 3.99 -21.42 -2.47
CA GLU A 103 5.01 -20.91 -1.55
C GLU A 103 5.32 -19.43 -1.86
N ARG A 104 5.32 -18.58 -0.82
CA ARG A 104 5.72 -17.19 -0.85
C ARG A 104 6.56 -16.82 0.36
N THR A 105 7.45 -15.85 0.19
CA THR A 105 8.18 -15.23 1.28
C THR A 105 7.32 -14.12 1.88
N VAL A 106 7.01 -14.24 3.18
CA VAL A 106 6.19 -13.27 3.93
C VAL A 106 7.08 -12.54 4.92
N ALA A 107 6.97 -11.21 4.99
CA ALA A 107 7.66 -10.41 5.99
C ALA A 107 6.81 -10.28 7.27
N ILE A 108 7.39 -10.58 8.43
CA ILE A 108 6.78 -10.33 9.75
C ILE A 108 7.48 -9.13 10.37
N THR A 109 6.71 -8.08 10.66
CA THR A 109 7.30 -6.77 10.90
C THR A 109 6.40 -5.85 11.72
N GLY A 110 6.85 -4.62 11.95
CA GLY A 110 6.12 -3.59 12.68
C GLY A 110 6.59 -3.40 14.13
N PRO A 111 6.29 -2.23 14.73
CA PRO A 111 6.76 -1.85 16.06
C PRO A 111 6.16 -2.67 17.20
N GLY A 112 5.08 -3.41 16.96
CA GLY A 112 4.47 -4.32 17.94
C GLY A 112 5.10 -5.71 17.92
N ALA A 113 6.03 -5.99 17.01
CA ALA A 113 6.72 -7.26 16.92
C ALA A 113 7.91 -7.32 17.89
N SER A 114 8.04 -8.41 18.66
CA SER A 114 9.23 -8.69 19.48
C SER A 114 10.44 -9.09 18.62
N LYS A 115 10.21 -9.67 17.45
CA LYS A 115 11.22 -9.99 16.44
C LYS A 115 10.65 -9.81 15.03
N THR A 116 11.45 -9.26 14.13
CA THR A 116 11.09 -9.11 12.70
C THR A 116 11.94 -10.06 11.86
N HIS A 117 11.32 -10.72 10.88
CA HIS A 117 12.01 -11.68 10.02
C HIS A 117 11.17 -12.01 8.79
N TYR A 118 11.77 -12.74 7.84
CA TYR A 118 11.07 -13.32 6.70
C TYR A 118 10.77 -14.79 6.97
N VAL A 119 9.61 -15.26 6.53
CA VAL A 119 9.18 -16.66 6.64
C VAL A 119 8.72 -17.16 5.28
N LYS A 120 9.10 -18.39 4.93
CA LYS A 120 8.49 -19.09 3.80
C LYS A 120 7.16 -19.67 4.23
N SER A 121 6.10 -19.30 3.54
CA SER A 121 4.75 -19.72 3.87
C SER A 121 3.93 -20.03 2.62
N GLN A 122 2.75 -20.60 2.80
CA GLN A 122 1.78 -20.82 1.73
C GLN A 122 0.84 -19.62 1.59
N MET A 123 0.33 -19.39 0.38
CA MET A 123 -0.80 -18.48 0.15
C MET A 123 -1.96 -18.82 1.08
N GLY A 124 -2.55 -17.81 1.71
CA GLY A 124 -3.67 -18.01 2.63
C GLY A 124 -3.30 -18.75 3.92
N ALA A 125 -2.02 -18.73 4.32
CA ALA A 125 -1.62 -19.27 5.62
C ALA A 125 -2.36 -18.57 6.77
N GLN A 126 -2.72 -19.35 7.79
CA GLN A 126 -3.32 -18.82 9.01
C GLN A 126 -2.33 -17.89 9.72
N VAL A 127 -2.81 -16.75 10.21
CA VAL A 127 -1.94 -15.71 10.79
C VAL A 127 -1.19 -16.22 12.01
N ALA A 128 -1.83 -17.01 12.89
CA ALA A 128 -1.19 -17.60 14.07
C ALA A 128 0.13 -18.31 13.73
N SER A 129 0.14 -19.16 12.71
CA SER A 129 1.33 -19.92 12.33
C SER A 129 2.49 -19.07 11.81
N LEU A 130 2.23 -17.79 11.48
CA LEU A 130 3.23 -16.81 11.06
C LEU A 130 3.76 -15.96 12.20
N VAL A 131 2.98 -15.75 13.27
CA VAL A 131 3.24 -14.69 14.26
C VAL A 131 3.36 -15.15 15.71
N ASP A 132 3.05 -16.41 16.04
CA ASP A 132 2.89 -16.87 17.44
C ASP A 132 4.07 -16.49 18.36
N ASP A 133 5.31 -16.58 17.86
CA ASP A 133 6.51 -16.23 18.64
C ASP A 133 7.06 -14.82 18.37
N CYS A 134 6.28 -13.96 17.71
CA CYS A 134 6.71 -12.64 17.25
C CYS A 134 5.96 -11.49 17.91
N LEU A 135 4.96 -11.77 18.74
CA LEU A 135 4.20 -10.73 19.42
C LEU A 135 5.04 -10.07 20.52
N GLY A 136 5.01 -8.74 20.55
CA GLY A 136 5.54 -7.94 21.65
C GLY A 136 4.66 -7.99 22.90
N ALA A 137 5.12 -7.34 23.97
CA ALA A 137 4.35 -7.23 25.20
C ALA A 137 3.13 -6.31 25.04
N GLY A 138 2.03 -6.65 25.72
CA GLY A 138 0.77 -5.90 25.65
C GLY A 138 -0.11 -6.34 24.48
N GLU A 139 -1.25 -5.68 24.31
CA GLU A 139 -2.20 -5.97 23.24
C GLU A 139 -1.66 -5.52 21.89
N GLN A 140 -1.64 -6.43 20.91
CA GLN A 140 -1.15 -6.15 19.56
C GLN A 140 -2.29 -6.25 18.54
N ARG A 141 -2.29 -5.34 17.57
CA ARG A 141 -3.08 -5.46 16.35
C ARG A 141 -2.26 -6.16 15.28
N LEU A 142 -2.86 -7.20 14.70
CA LEU A 142 -2.35 -7.89 13.53
C LEU A 142 -3.00 -7.32 12.27
N ILE A 143 -2.17 -7.00 11.28
CA ILE A 143 -2.59 -6.44 10.00
C ILE A 143 -2.04 -7.34 8.90
N SER A 144 -2.93 -7.86 8.05
CA SER A 144 -2.55 -8.44 6.76
C SER A 144 -2.29 -7.31 5.79
N GLY A 145 -1.05 -7.21 5.29
CA GLY A 145 -0.58 -6.05 4.56
C GLY A 145 0.12 -5.02 5.46
N ASN A 146 0.23 -3.81 4.95
CA ASN A 146 0.93 -2.71 5.62
C ASN A 146 -0.03 -1.82 6.42
N VAL A 147 0.48 -0.87 7.20
CA VAL A 147 -0.35 0.00 8.06
C VAL A 147 -1.25 1.00 7.33
N LEU A 148 -0.99 1.28 6.04
CA LEU A 148 -1.72 2.28 5.26
C LEU A 148 -2.93 1.67 4.55
N THR A 149 -2.80 0.47 4.01
CA THR A 149 -3.83 -0.18 3.18
C THR A 149 -4.23 -1.59 3.63
N GLY A 150 -3.53 -2.14 4.64
CA GLY A 150 -3.77 -3.49 5.12
C GLY A 150 -5.05 -3.65 5.94
N SER A 151 -5.48 -4.90 6.07
CA SER A 151 -6.70 -5.27 6.80
C SER A 151 -6.38 -5.80 8.20
N LYS A 152 -7.15 -5.38 9.21
CA LYS A 152 -7.08 -5.99 10.55
C LYS A 152 -7.49 -7.46 10.46
N VAL A 153 -6.67 -8.34 11.01
CA VAL A 153 -6.92 -9.79 11.07
C VAL A 153 -6.80 -10.29 12.50
N SER A 154 -7.49 -11.38 12.83
CA SER A 154 -7.24 -12.12 14.07
C SER A 154 -6.16 -13.18 13.85
N SER A 155 -5.65 -13.79 14.92
CA SER A 155 -4.74 -14.93 14.80
C SER A 155 -5.40 -16.15 14.16
N GLN A 156 -6.73 -16.28 14.23
CA GLN A 156 -7.51 -17.29 13.51
C GLN A 156 -7.82 -16.90 12.07
N GLY A 157 -7.54 -15.65 11.68
CA GLY A 157 -7.65 -15.19 10.30
C GLY A 157 -6.53 -15.73 9.42
N PHE A 158 -6.54 -15.30 8.16
CA PHE A 158 -5.61 -15.75 7.14
C PHE A 158 -4.91 -14.56 6.48
N LEU A 159 -3.71 -14.79 5.96
CA LEU A 159 -3.00 -13.84 5.11
C LEU A 159 -3.83 -13.57 3.85
N GLY A 160 -4.02 -12.28 3.53
CA GLY A 160 -4.74 -11.83 2.35
C GLY A 160 -4.10 -12.32 1.05
N PHE A 161 -4.91 -12.43 0.00
CA PHE A 161 -4.47 -13.00 -1.28
C PHE A 161 -3.29 -12.23 -1.90
N TYR A 162 -3.38 -10.89 -1.92
CA TYR A 162 -2.35 -9.97 -2.40
C TYR A 162 -1.35 -9.53 -1.32
N ASP A 163 -1.45 -10.06 -0.10
CA ASP A 163 -0.56 -9.66 0.99
C ASP A 163 0.65 -10.60 1.11
N ASP A 164 1.81 -10.00 1.31
CA ASP A 164 3.09 -10.70 1.57
C ASP A 164 3.81 -10.15 2.81
N VAL A 165 3.08 -9.43 3.65
CA VAL A 165 3.58 -8.87 4.90
C VAL A 165 2.49 -8.98 5.95
N ILE A 166 2.87 -9.37 7.16
CA ILE A 166 2.06 -9.19 8.37
C ILE A 166 2.69 -8.08 9.18
N THR A 167 1.95 -7.00 9.39
CA THR A 167 2.39 -5.89 10.22
C THR A 167 1.75 -5.98 11.60
N ILE A 168 2.59 -5.97 12.63
CA ILE A 168 2.21 -6.03 14.04
C ILE A 168 2.42 -4.63 14.63
N VAL A 169 1.35 -4.02 15.14
CA VAL A 169 1.41 -2.71 15.80
C VAL A 169 0.79 -2.79 17.19
N PRO A 170 1.26 -2.00 18.17
CA PRO A 170 0.56 -1.90 19.46
C PRO A 170 -0.87 -1.44 19.26
N GLU A 171 -1.82 -2.12 19.91
CA GLU A 171 -3.22 -1.74 19.87
C GLU A 171 -3.41 -0.49 20.74
N GLY A 172 -4.02 0.53 20.15
CA GLY A 172 -4.29 1.82 20.75
C GLY A 172 -5.45 1.76 21.73
N THR A 173 -5.24 1.16 22.90
CA THR A 173 -6.25 1.09 23.98
C THR A 173 -5.98 2.07 25.12
N GLU A 174 -4.83 2.77 25.09
CA GLU A 174 -4.43 3.70 26.14
C GLU A 174 -5.30 4.96 26.20
N ARG A 175 -5.95 5.17 27.35
CA ARG A 175 -6.62 6.44 27.66
C ARG A 175 -5.59 7.45 28.15
N HIS A 176 -5.33 8.49 27.37
CA HIS A 176 -4.49 9.60 27.82
C HIS A 176 -5.25 10.51 28.79
N PHE A 177 -4.78 10.56 30.04
CA PHE A 177 -5.27 11.51 31.03
C PHE A 177 -5.12 12.95 30.50
N LEU A 178 -6.22 13.69 30.42
CA LEU A 178 -6.29 15.05 29.85
C LEU A 178 -5.73 15.15 28.41
N GLY A 179 -5.97 14.14 27.57
CA GLY A 179 -5.43 14.05 26.21
C GLY A 179 -5.66 15.28 25.31
N TRP A 180 -6.76 16.02 25.50
CA TRP A 180 -7.06 17.24 24.74
C TRP A 180 -6.18 18.45 25.14
N MET A 181 -5.63 18.46 26.36
CA MET A 181 -4.63 19.44 26.82
C MET A 181 -3.19 18.98 26.58
N SER A 182 -3.00 17.75 26.08
CA SER A 182 -1.67 17.22 25.85
C SER A 182 -0.93 18.07 24.82
N PRO A 183 0.31 18.52 25.11
CA PRO A 183 1.15 19.21 24.14
C PRO A 183 1.53 18.34 22.92
N GLY A 184 1.18 17.05 22.94
CA GLY A 184 1.43 16.12 21.83
C GLY A 184 2.91 15.79 21.65
N ILE A 185 3.70 15.75 22.72
CA ILE A 185 5.15 15.49 22.66
C ILE A 185 5.48 14.14 22.00
N ASN A 186 4.61 13.13 22.15
CA ASN A 186 4.78 11.78 21.60
C ASN A 186 3.82 11.48 20.44
N VAL A 187 3.19 12.49 19.86
CA VAL A 187 2.21 12.31 18.77
C VAL A 187 2.88 12.69 17.43
N PRO A 188 2.90 11.81 16.42
CA PRO A 188 3.39 12.20 15.09
C PRO A 188 2.45 13.25 14.48
N SER A 189 3.01 14.27 13.82
CA SER A 189 2.22 15.34 13.20
C SER A 189 2.85 15.86 11.92
N PHE A 190 2.00 16.05 10.92
CA PHE A 190 2.37 16.61 9.62
C PHE A 190 2.42 18.15 9.65
N THR A 191 1.41 18.80 10.25
CA THR A 191 1.20 20.27 10.23
C THR A 191 2.02 21.06 11.25
N ARG A 192 2.96 20.41 11.94
CA ARG A 192 3.78 20.99 13.02
C ARG A 192 3.00 21.62 14.19
N THR A 193 1.78 21.15 14.44
CA THR A 193 0.86 21.75 15.44
C THR A 193 1.11 21.26 16.87
N VAL A 194 1.89 20.20 17.05
CA VAL A 194 2.23 19.62 18.37
C VAL A 194 3.73 19.73 18.65
N LEU A 195 4.10 19.69 19.93
CA LEU A 195 5.48 19.88 20.39
C LEU A 195 6.48 18.88 19.79
N SER A 196 6.03 17.66 19.46
CA SER A 196 6.87 16.64 18.85
C SER A 196 7.52 17.09 17.54
N SER A 197 6.84 17.96 16.79
CA SER A 197 7.25 18.46 15.49
C SER A 197 8.45 19.40 15.53
N PHE A 198 8.75 19.93 16.73
CA PHE A 198 9.92 20.77 16.99
C PHE A 198 11.13 19.97 17.47
N ILE A 199 11.03 18.63 17.55
CA ILE A 199 12.12 17.72 17.92
C ILE A 199 12.53 16.94 16.66
N PRO A 200 13.55 17.40 15.90
CA PRO A 200 13.99 16.74 14.68
C PRO A 200 14.43 15.30 14.95
N GLY A 201 14.10 14.39 14.04
CA GLY A 201 14.55 12.99 14.10
C GLY A 201 13.89 12.12 15.17
N LYS A 202 12.91 12.64 15.92
CA LYS A 202 12.14 11.84 16.86
C LYS A 202 11.42 10.71 16.13
N LYS A 203 11.68 9.46 16.54
CA LYS A 203 11.01 8.28 16.02
C LYS A 203 9.76 7.99 16.83
N PHE A 204 8.68 7.63 16.16
CA PHE A 204 7.42 7.23 16.78
C PHE A 204 7.15 5.77 16.45
N ALA A 205 6.76 5.00 17.46
CA ALA A 205 6.17 3.69 17.21
C ALA A 205 4.79 3.93 16.58
N MET A 206 4.57 3.37 15.40
CA MET A 206 3.24 3.37 14.78
C MET A 206 2.31 2.50 15.63
N THR A 207 1.13 3.02 15.95
CA THR A 207 0.09 2.31 16.70
C THR A 207 -1.23 2.43 15.94
N SER A 208 -2.27 1.73 16.38
CA SER A 208 -3.62 1.87 15.78
C SER A 208 -4.39 3.12 16.25
N ASN A 209 -3.76 4.03 17.00
CA ASN A 209 -4.40 5.26 17.48
C ASN A 209 -4.64 6.28 16.37
N LEU A 210 -5.84 6.87 16.34
CA LEU A 210 -6.20 7.96 15.42
C LEU A 210 -5.49 9.29 15.76
N ASN A 211 -5.08 9.48 17.02
CA ASN A 211 -4.46 10.71 17.52
C ASN A 211 -5.25 11.98 17.13
N GLY A 212 -6.55 11.96 17.40
CA GLY A 212 -7.51 13.01 17.05
C GLY A 212 -8.92 12.46 16.95
N GLY A 213 -9.86 13.27 16.47
CA GLY A 213 -11.25 12.88 16.27
C GLY A 213 -11.76 13.28 14.88
N VAL A 214 -12.78 12.56 14.42
CA VAL A 214 -13.46 12.85 13.15
C VAL A 214 -14.16 14.20 13.22
N ARG A 215 -14.01 15.01 12.18
CA ARG A 215 -14.64 16.33 12.04
C ARG A 215 -14.93 16.64 10.57
N ALA A 216 -15.61 17.77 10.33
CA ALA A 216 -15.86 18.25 8.98
C ALA A 216 -14.55 18.44 8.20
N ILE A 217 -14.58 18.16 6.89
CA ILE A 217 -13.44 18.36 6.00
C ILE A 217 -13.12 19.85 5.92
N ILE A 218 -11.85 20.19 6.11
CA ILE A 218 -11.34 21.56 5.95
C ILE A 218 -10.42 21.62 4.74
N GLN A 219 -10.56 22.70 3.97
CA GLN A 219 -9.67 22.99 2.85
C GLN A 219 -8.31 23.42 3.40
N SER A 220 -7.30 22.59 3.17
CA SER A 220 -5.99 22.74 3.83
C SER A 220 -4.79 22.58 2.89
N GLY A 221 -5.00 22.12 1.65
CA GLY A 221 -3.89 21.89 0.70
C GLY A 221 -2.95 20.76 1.10
N MET A 222 -3.35 19.90 2.06
CA MET A 222 -2.50 18.85 2.64
C MET A 222 -2.48 17.58 1.80
N TRP A 223 -3.58 17.29 1.09
CA TRP A 223 -3.67 16.09 0.26
C TRP A 223 -2.80 16.22 -1.00
N GLU A 224 -2.74 17.42 -1.58
CA GLU A 224 -1.90 17.78 -2.72
C GLU A 224 -0.40 17.56 -2.43
N GLN A 225 0.02 17.58 -1.16
CA GLN A 225 1.42 17.39 -0.78
C GLN A 225 1.84 15.92 -0.71
N VAL A 226 0.89 14.99 -0.71
CA VAL A 226 1.16 13.55 -0.50
C VAL A 226 0.67 12.64 -1.61
N VAL A 227 -0.18 13.16 -2.51
CA VAL A 227 -0.59 12.45 -3.73
C VAL A 227 0.49 12.59 -4.79
N ALA A 228 0.84 11.48 -5.44
CA ALA A 228 1.86 11.45 -6.48
C ALA A 228 1.29 11.40 -7.90
N ILE A 229 -0.04 11.36 -8.08
CA ILE A 229 -0.72 11.35 -9.38
C ILE A 229 -1.18 12.78 -9.70
N ASP A 230 -1.21 13.14 -10.99
CA ASP A 230 -1.62 14.47 -11.46
C ASP A 230 -3.15 14.64 -11.45
N VAL A 231 -3.71 14.63 -10.24
CA VAL A 231 -5.13 14.88 -9.99
C VAL A 231 -5.30 16.01 -8.98
N CYS A 232 -6.50 16.57 -8.91
CA CYS A 232 -6.88 17.55 -7.90
C CYS A 232 -7.56 16.82 -6.72
N PRO A 233 -6.81 16.29 -5.72
CA PRO A 233 -7.35 15.36 -4.74
C PRO A 233 -8.49 15.97 -3.92
N GLU A 234 -8.37 17.23 -3.49
CA GLU A 234 -9.43 17.83 -2.69
C GLU A 234 -10.75 17.99 -3.44
N PHE A 235 -10.69 18.39 -4.71
CA PHE A 235 -11.88 18.49 -5.55
C PHE A 235 -12.45 17.12 -5.88
N LEU A 236 -11.58 16.15 -6.18
CA LEU A 236 -11.98 14.79 -6.53
C LEU A 236 -12.69 14.10 -5.35
N ILE A 237 -12.13 14.22 -4.14
CA ILE A 237 -12.73 13.68 -2.91
C ILE A 237 -14.08 14.34 -2.63
N LYS A 238 -14.20 15.66 -2.79
CA LYS A 238 -15.48 16.36 -2.63
C LYS A 238 -16.51 15.91 -3.66
N ALA A 239 -16.11 15.76 -4.93
CA ALA A 239 -16.96 15.25 -6.00
C ALA A 239 -17.49 13.85 -5.67
N ALA A 240 -16.61 12.96 -5.18
CA ALA A 240 -16.96 11.62 -4.72
C ALA A 240 -17.94 11.63 -3.54
N ILE A 241 -17.74 12.49 -2.53
CA ILE A 241 -18.67 12.65 -1.41
C ILE A 241 -20.05 13.12 -1.90
N THR A 242 -20.08 14.05 -2.85
CA THR A 242 -21.34 14.56 -3.43
C THR A 242 -21.94 13.66 -4.51
N GLN A 243 -21.28 12.53 -4.82
CA GLN A 243 -21.68 11.59 -5.86
C GLN A 243 -21.85 12.26 -7.25
N ASN A 244 -21.05 13.30 -7.53
CA ASN A 244 -21.10 14.00 -8.81
C ASN A 244 -20.21 13.29 -9.83
N ILE A 245 -20.83 12.41 -10.63
CA ILE A 245 -20.16 11.55 -11.61
C ILE A 245 -19.41 12.37 -12.66
N GLU A 246 -20.06 13.36 -13.27
CA GLU A 246 -19.44 14.20 -14.31
C GLU A 246 -18.17 14.90 -13.81
N GLU A 247 -18.22 15.41 -12.57
CA GLU A 247 -17.06 16.07 -11.97
C GLU A 247 -15.97 15.08 -11.56
N MET A 248 -16.32 13.89 -11.04
CA MET A 248 -15.33 12.84 -10.73
C MET A 248 -14.55 12.40 -11.98
N GLU A 249 -15.26 12.18 -13.09
CA GLU A 249 -14.64 11.81 -14.37
C GLU A 249 -13.66 12.87 -14.84
N LYS A 250 -14.10 14.14 -14.85
CA LYS A 250 -13.28 15.28 -15.26
C LYS A 250 -12.03 15.45 -14.39
N LEU A 251 -12.09 15.04 -13.14
CA LEU A 251 -10.99 15.13 -12.17
C LEU A 251 -10.10 13.88 -12.14
N GLY A 252 -10.33 12.90 -13.03
CA GLY A 252 -9.44 11.76 -13.22
C GLY A 252 -9.71 10.56 -12.31
N ILE A 253 -10.97 10.31 -11.90
CA ILE A 253 -11.31 9.16 -11.03
C ILE A 253 -10.87 7.80 -11.62
N TYR A 254 -10.80 7.66 -12.94
CA TYR A 254 -10.39 6.41 -13.59
C TYR A 254 -8.90 6.08 -13.46
N GLU A 255 -8.06 7.07 -13.17
CA GLU A 255 -6.60 6.91 -13.09
C GLU A 255 -6.12 6.53 -11.70
N VAL A 256 -7.03 6.44 -10.72
CA VAL A 256 -6.67 6.33 -9.32
C VAL A 256 -7.30 5.13 -8.64
N ASP A 257 -6.63 4.66 -7.59
CA ASP A 257 -7.11 3.61 -6.69
C ASP A 257 -7.12 4.14 -5.24
N PRO A 258 -7.98 3.61 -4.34
CA PRO A 258 -7.90 3.87 -2.91
C PRO A 258 -6.47 3.86 -2.33
N GLU A 259 -5.58 2.99 -2.79
CA GLU A 259 -4.20 2.94 -2.29
C GLU A 259 -3.40 4.23 -2.52
N ASP A 260 -3.67 4.95 -3.62
CA ASP A 260 -3.01 6.21 -3.95
C ASP A 260 -3.37 7.34 -2.97
N PHE A 261 -4.51 7.20 -2.29
CA PHE A 261 -5.03 8.14 -1.31
C PHE A 261 -4.80 7.71 0.15
N ALA A 262 -4.09 6.61 0.40
CA ALA A 262 -3.87 6.13 1.77
C ALA A 262 -3.11 7.12 2.65
N LEU A 263 -2.15 7.85 2.07
CA LEU A 263 -1.48 8.95 2.77
C LEU A 263 -2.40 10.14 3.05
N CYS A 264 -3.40 10.38 2.19
CA CYS A 264 -4.40 11.42 2.43
C CYS A 264 -5.20 11.16 3.70
N SER A 265 -5.60 9.91 3.94
CA SER A 265 -6.22 9.50 5.21
C SER A 265 -5.27 9.73 6.39
N TYR A 266 -4.00 9.36 6.25
CA TYR A 266 -3.00 9.52 7.31
C TYR A 266 -2.77 10.97 7.72
N VAL A 267 -2.60 11.88 6.75
CA VAL A 267 -2.35 13.31 7.02
C VAL A 267 -3.62 14.08 7.31
N CYS A 268 -4.81 13.54 7.03
CA CYS A 268 -6.07 14.27 7.13
C CYS A 268 -6.27 14.87 8.54
N PRO A 269 -6.35 16.21 8.67
CA PRO A 269 -6.62 16.84 9.96
C PRO A 269 -8.04 16.48 10.46
N SER A 270 -8.95 16.12 9.55
CA SER A 270 -10.32 15.77 9.86
C SER A 270 -10.56 14.29 10.16
N LYS A 271 -9.50 13.47 10.11
CA LYS A 271 -9.55 12.00 10.33
C LYS A 271 -10.59 11.32 9.44
N THR A 272 -10.67 11.79 8.20
CA THR A 272 -11.53 11.24 7.16
C THR A 272 -10.85 10.03 6.53
N GLU A 273 -11.59 8.94 6.38
CA GLU A 273 -11.14 7.75 5.64
C GLU A 273 -11.27 8.00 4.13
N VAL A 274 -10.28 8.70 3.57
CA VAL A 274 -10.26 9.13 2.16
C VAL A 274 -10.27 7.92 1.22
N THR A 275 -9.53 6.87 1.55
CA THR A 275 -9.50 5.61 0.77
C THR A 275 -10.90 5.02 0.57
N SER A 276 -11.74 5.03 1.62
CA SER A 276 -13.12 4.54 1.55
C SER A 276 -14.01 5.43 0.69
N ILE A 277 -13.78 6.74 0.68
CA ILE A 277 -14.51 7.69 -0.18
C ILE A 277 -14.17 7.43 -1.65
N ILE A 278 -12.89 7.24 -1.97
CA ILE A 278 -12.46 6.93 -3.34
C ILE A 278 -13.01 5.57 -3.79
N GLN A 279 -12.97 4.54 -2.94
CA GLN A 279 -13.60 3.25 -3.25
C GLN A 279 -15.09 3.41 -3.57
N GLN A 280 -15.83 4.16 -2.76
CA GLN A 280 -17.26 4.42 -3.00
C GLN A 280 -17.50 5.20 -4.31
N GLY A 281 -16.60 6.12 -4.65
CA GLY A 281 -16.60 6.82 -5.93
C GLY A 281 -16.45 5.83 -7.10
N LEU A 282 -15.43 4.97 -7.06
CA LEU A 282 -15.20 3.93 -8.08
C LEU A 282 -16.38 2.96 -8.18
N ASP A 283 -16.92 2.49 -7.05
CA ASP A 283 -18.10 1.61 -7.03
C ASP A 283 -19.35 2.28 -7.63
N LEU A 284 -19.46 3.60 -7.52
CA LEU A 284 -20.53 4.37 -8.16
C LEU A 284 -20.30 4.49 -9.67
N MET A 285 -19.05 4.76 -10.10
CA MET A 285 -18.68 4.78 -11.51
C MET A 285 -19.04 3.45 -12.18
N GLU A 286 -18.66 2.31 -11.58
CA GLU A 286 -18.94 0.97 -12.12
C GLU A 286 -20.45 0.67 -12.23
N LYS A 287 -21.26 1.20 -11.31
CA LYS A 287 -22.72 1.00 -11.35
C LYS A 287 -23.40 1.80 -12.46
N GLU A 288 -22.86 2.96 -12.79
CA GLU A 288 -23.49 3.93 -13.69
C GLU A 288 -22.90 3.89 -15.12
N GLY A 289 -21.73 3.25 -15.34
CA GLY A 289 -21.14 3.11 -16.67
C GLY A 289 -19.86 2.27 -16.74
#